data_AF-A0A5A7UIC5-F1
#
_entry.id   AF-A0A5A7UIC5-F1
#
_cell.length_a   1.000
_cell.length_b   1.000
_cell.length_c   1.000
_cell.angle_alpha   90.00
_cell.angle_beta   90.00
_cell.angle_gamma   90.00
#
_symmetry.space_group_name_H-M   'P 1'
#
loop_
_entity.id
_entity.type
_entity.pdbx_description
1 polymer ?
#
loop_
_entity_poly.entity_id
_entity_poly.type
_entity_poly.pdbx_seq_one_letter_code
_entity_poly.pdbx_strand_id
1 'polypeptide(L)'
;MDVIGPIDPKASNGHRFLAAIDYFTEWTEAATYCNVTRGIVLKFIKKELIYRYALIKGIISDNVKNLNNKMMDELCEQFKINH
;
A
#
# COMPACT_ATOMS: atom_id res chain seq x y z
N MET A 1 -7.95 -2.34 5.51
CA MET A 1 -6.76 -1.47 5.56
C MET A 1 -6.91 -0.37 4.55
N ASP A 2 -6.52 0.84 4.89
CA ASP A 2 -6.44 1.97 3.97
C ASP A 2 -4.97 2.19 3.59
N VAL A 3 -4.66 2.18 2.29
CA VAL A 3 -3.33 2.42 1.75
C VAL A 3 -3.26 3.86 1.26
N ILE A 4 -2.45 4.63 1.96
CA ILE A 4 -2.16 6.01 1.65
C ILE A 4 -1.00 6.04 0.66
N GLY A 5 -1.23 6.72 -0.45
CA GLY A 5 -0.27 6.96 -1.50
C GLY A 5 0.92 7.80 -1.04
N PRO A 6 1.76 8.23 -1.99
CA PRO A 6 2.97 8.99 -1.66
C PRO A 6 2.64 10.25 -0.86
N ILE A 7 3.16 10.32 0.37
CA ILE A 7 3.02 11.50 1.24
C ILE A 7 4.04 12.55 0.81
N ASP A 8 3.57 13.76 0.53
CA ASP A 8 4.40 14.94 0.27
C ASP A 8 4.41 15.87 1.50
N PRO A 9 5.50 16.64 1.73
CA PRO A 9 6.71 16.70 0.93
C PRO A 9 7.62 15.47 1.11
N LYS A 10 8.60 15.33 0.22
CA LYS A 10 9.64 14.30 0.35
C LYS A 10 10.35 14.42 1.70
N ALA A 11 10.76 13.28 2.24
CA ALA A 11 11.63 13.19 3.40
C ALA A 11 13.00 13.86 3.13
N SER A 12 13.76 14.13 4.19
CA SER A 12 15.09 14.77 4.10
C SER A 12 16.09 13.99 3.24
N ASN A 13 15.91 12.67 3.12
CA ASN A 13 16.70 11.79 2.25
C ASN A 13 16.19 11.72 0.80
N GLY A 14 15.20 12.54 0.43
CA GLY A 14 14.60 12.58 -0.90
C GLY A 14 13.59 11.46 -1.21
N HIS A 15 13.30 10.58 -0.24
CA HIS A 15 12.31 9.51 -0.39
C HIS A 15 10.88 10.02 -0.12
N ARG A 16 9.89 9.24 -0.56
CA ARG A 16 8.47 9.43 -0.22
C ARG A 16 7.99 8.28 0.65
N PHE A 17 7.09 8.59 1.58
CA PHE A 17 6.45 7.59 2.42
C PHE A 17 5.24 6.99 1.70
N LEU A 18 5.07 5.68 1.85
CA LEU A 18 3.80 4.99 1.71
C LEU A 18 3.37 4.54 3.10
N ALA A 19 2.09 4.64 3.39
CA ALA A 19 1.55 4.23 4.67
C ALA A 19 0.31 3.35 4.47
N ALA A 20 0.05 2.48 5.42
CA ALA A 20 -1.18 1.72 5.51
C ALA A 20 -1.71 1.78 6.94
N ILE A 21 -3.01 2.03 7.07
CA ILE A 21 -3.70 2.07 8.37
C ILE A 21 -4.73 0.94 8.39
N ASP A 22 -4.68 0.13 9.44
CA ASP A 22 -5.77 -0.79 9.72
C ASP A 22 -6.81 -0.12 10.62
N TYR A 23 -8.01 0.13 10.09
CA TYR A 23 -9.09 0.74 10.86
C TYR A 23 -9.58 -0.10 12.04
N PHE A 24 -9.41 -1.42 12.02
CA PHE A 24 -9.90 -2.27 13.11
C PHE A 24 -8.97 -2.27 14.31
N THR A 25 -7.66 -2.33 14.07
CA THR A 25 -6.65 -2.38 15.12
C THR A 25 -5.98 -1.03 15.37
N GLU A 26 -6.36 0.00 14.60
CA GLU A 26 -5.71 1.33 14.55
C GLU A 26 -4.19 1.25 14.29
N TRP A 27 -3.72 0.13 13.74
CA TRP A 27 -2.30 -0.09 13.52
C TRP A 27 -1.84 0.59 12.23
N THR A 28 -0.62 1.14 12.23
CA THR A 28 -0.06 1.88 11.10
C THR A 28 1.28 1.29 10.68
N GLU A 29 1.41 0.92 9.41
CA GLU A 29 2.68 0.53 8.79
C GLU A 29 3.12 1.61 7.81
N ALA A 30 4.40 1.99 7.84
CA ALA A 30 4.94 2.99 6.91
C ALA A 30 6.31 2.55 6.36
N ALA A 31 6.51 2.79 5.07
CA ALA A 31 7.77 2.50 4.38
C ALA A 31 8.18 3.68 3.49
N THR A 32 9.49 3.89 3.33
CA THR A 32 10.03 4.94 2.45
C THR A 32 10.62 4.37 1.18
N TYR A 33 10.40 5.07 0.07
CA TYR A 33 10.95 4.71 -1.23
C TYR A 33 11.50 5.93 -1.96
N CYS A 34 12.64 5.78 -2.63
CA CYS A 34 13.26 6.83 -3.44
C CYS A 34 12.39 7.25 -4.63
N ASN A 35 11.61 6.31 -5.17
CA ASN A 35 10.62 6.55 -6.21
C ASN A 35 9.36 5.71 -5.95
N VAL A 36 8.19 6.33 -6.03
CA VAL A 36 6.89 5.66 -5.80
C VAL A 36 6.28 5.34 -7.15
N THR A 37 6.66 4.18 -7.68
CA THR A 37 6.06 3.59 -8.87
C THR A 37 5.00 2.56 -8.48
N ARG A 38 4.17 2.17 -9.46
CA ARG A 38 3.17 1.10 -9.30
C ARG A 38 3.75 -0.20 -8.74
N GLY A 39 4.91 -0.63 -9.26
CA GLY A 39 5.57 -1.85 -8.79
C GLY A 39 6.04 -1.77 -7.34
N ILE A 40 6.46 -0.58 -6.90
CA ILE A 40 6.88 -0.34 -5.51
C ILE A 40 5.69 -0.38 -4.55
N VAL A 41 4.55 0.19 -4.95
CA VAL A 41 3.29 0.11 -4.20
C VAL A 41 2.86 -1.35 -4.02
N LEU A 42 2.82 -2.13 -5.09
CA LEU A 42 2.43 -3.54 -5.01
C LEU A 42 3.39 -4.34 -4.13
N LYS A 43 4.69 -4.05 -4.22
CA LYS A 43 5.70 -4.64 -3.36
C LYS A 43 5.47 -4.28 -1.89
N PHE A 44 5.12 -3.02 -1.60
CA PHE A 44 4.76 -2.57 -0.26
C PHE A 44 3.56 -3.35 0.28
N ILE A 45 2.45 -3.39 -0.46
CA ILE A 45 1.23 -4.12 -0.05
C ILE A 45 1.53 -5.59 0.18
N LYS A 46 2.21 -6.24 -0.76
CA LYS A 46 2.50 -7.68 -0.66
C LYS A 46 3.45 -8.01 0.48
N LYS A 47 4.54 -7.25 0.64
CA LYS A 47 5.61 -7.56 1.60
C LYS A 47 5.32 -7.03 3.00
N GLU A 48 4.84 -5.80 3.09
CA GLU A 48 4.64 -5.12 4.38
C GLU A 48 3.24 -5.36 4.93
N LEU A 49 2.24 -5.69 4.09
CA LEU A 49 0.88 -5.99 4.55
C LEU A 49 0.58 -7.50 4.45
N ILE A 50 0.43 -8.06 3.25
CA ILE A 50 -0.10 -9.42 3.06
C ILE A 50 0.79 -10.50 3.69
N TYR A 51 2.10 -10.44 3.49
CA TYR A 51 3.02 -11.45 4.04
C TYR A 51 3.25 -11.34 5.55
N ARG A 52 2.99 -10.16 6.14
CA ARG A 52 3.10 -9.97 7.59
C ARG A 52 1.80 -10.28 8.30
N TYR A 53 0.67 -9.92 7.70
CA TYR A 53 -0.66 -10.08 8.26
C TYR A 53 -1.42 -11.12 7.46
N ALA A 54 -1.61 -12.30 8.05
CA ALA A 54 -2.20 -13.46 7.39
C ALA A 54 -3.66 -13.26 6.91
N LEU A 55 -4.33 -12.17 7.29
CA LEU A 55 -5.75 -11.94 6.99
C LEU A 55 -6.04 -10.46 6.73
N ILE A 56 -5.93 -10.06 5.47
CA ILE A 56 -6.42 -8.77 4.97
C ILE A 56 -7.70 -9.06 4.18
N LYS A 57 -8.86 -8.63 4.70
CA LYS A 57 -10.16 -8.84 4.02
C LYS A 57 -10.48 -7.78 2.97
N GLY A 58 -9.90 -6.59 3.12
CA GLY A 58 -10.12 -5.51 2.17
C GLY A 58 -9.06 -4.43 2.29
N ILE A 59 -8.71 -3.86 1.15
CA ILE A 59 -7.80 -2.73 0.99
C ILE A 59 -8.58 -1.61 0.32
N ILE A 60 -8.63 -0.44 0.94
CA ILE A 60 -9.04 0.79 0.27
C ILE A 60 -7.74 1.45 -0.16
N SER A 61 -7.63 1.84 -1.42
CA SER A 61 -6.48 2.62 -1.88
C SER A 61 -6.93 4.03 -2.19
N ASP A 62 -6.15 5.05 -1.81
CA ASP A 62 -6.41 6.38 -2.32
C ASP A 62 -6.38 6.39 -3.87
N ASN A 63 -7.23 7.20 -4.50
CA ASN A 63 -7.40 7.17 -5.96
C ASN A 63 -6.21 7.82 -6.70
N VAL A 64 -5.02 7.75 -6.11
CA VAL A 64 -3.78 8.18 -6.74
C VAL A 64 -3.49 7.24 -7.90
N LYS A 65 -3.16 7.79 -9.08
CA LYS A 65 -2.95 7.07 -10.35
C LYS A 65 -1.93 5.91 -10.30
N ASN A 66 -1.19 5.79 -9.21
CA ASN A 66 -0.19 4.76 -8.95
C ASN A 66 -0.76 3.54 -8.19
N LEU A 67 -1.95 3.64 -7.59
CA LEU A 67 -2.60 2.58 -6.81
C LEU A 67 -3.68 1.85 -7.62
N ASN A 68 -4.36 2.55 -8.54
CA ASN A 68 -5.46 1.99 -9.32
C ASN A 68 -4.94 1.42 -10.66
N ASN A 69 -4.70 0.10 -10.74
CA ASN A 69 -4.21 -0.57 -11.94
C ASN A 69 -4.54 -2.09 -11.99
N LYS A 70 -4.47 -2.68 -13.20
CA LYS A 70 -4.66 -4.12 -13.45
C LYS A 70 -3.83 -5.04 -12.55
N MET A 71 -2.62 -4.60 -12.18
CA MET A 71 -1.73 -5.40 -11.32
C MET A 71 -2.20 -5.42 -9.86
N MET A 72 -2.89 -4.37 -9.40
CA MET A 72 -3.53 -4.31 -8.09
C MET A 72 -4.76 -5.21 -8.07
N ASP A 73 -5.56 -5.18 -9.15
CA ASP A 73 -6.68 -6.10 -9.33
C ASP A 73 -6.22 -7.57 -9.29
N GLU A 74 -5.16 -7.90 -10.05
CA GLU A 74 -4.57 -9.25 -10.07
C GLU A 74 -4.02 -9.67 -8.69
N LEU A 75 -3.42 -8.75 -7.94
CA LEU A 75 -2.96 -9.00 -6.57
C LEU A 75 -4.15 -9.27 -5.64
N CYS A 76 -5.18 -8.44 -5.70
CA CYS A 76 -6.38 -8.59 -4.88
C CYS A 76 -7.10 -9.90 -5.20
N GLU A 77 -7.22 -10.27 -6.47
CA GLU A 77 -7.80 -11.56 -6.88
C GLU A 77 -6.97 -12.75 -6.37
N GLN A 78 -5.64 -12.69 -6.50
CA GLN A 78 -4.73 -13.73 -6.02
C GLN A 78 -4.89 -14.01 -4.53
N PHE A 79 -5.07 -12.96 -3.73
CA PHE A 79 -5.16 -13.06 -2.27
C PHE A 79 -6.60 -13.01 -1.74
N LYS A 80 -7.60 -12.97 -2.63
CA LYS A 80 -9.04 -12.85 -2.31
C LYS A 80 -9.34 -11.65 -1.40
N ILE A 81 -8.74 -10.51 -1.74
CA ILE A 81 -8.89 -9.23 -1.04
C ILE A 81 -9.89 -8.38 -1.81
N ASN A 82 -10.83 -7.75 -1.09
CA ASN A 82 -11.71 -6.75 -1.70
C ASN A 82 -10.97 -5.41 -1.85
N HIS A 83 -10.98 -4.83 -3.05
CA HIS A 83 -10.41 -3.51 -3.33
C HIS A 83 -11.51 -2.44 -3.40
#